data_AF-A0A1R0KUF1-F1
#
_entry.id   AF-A0A1R0KUF1-F1
#
_cell.length_a   1.000
_cell.length_b   1.000
_cell.length_c   1.000
_cell.angle_alpha   90.00
_cell.angle_beta   90.00
_cell.angle_gamma   90.00
#
_symmetry.space_group_name_H-M   'P 1'
#
loop_
_entity.id
_entity.type
_entity.pdbx_description
1 polymer ?
#
loop_
_entity_poly.entity_id
_entity_poly.type
_entity_poly.pdbx_seq_one_letter_code
_entity_poly.pdbx_strand_id
1 'polypeptide(L)'
;MTPPASPAPVTLPGSSAAGGGRFLVNVVDGALTALLTRPLTTVTYLTALDRDDAGDRLSTALGRPIVQRSSDRERIFVDVTTRSAVRIVMAPGLRDDEGTPQALMAESITPGTEPDLYQRLADAAVTPLPVSHRPCPGAAM
;
A
#
# COMPACT_ATOMS: atom_id res chain seq x y z
N MET A 1 -51.57 -28.94 0.87
CA MET A 1 -50.35 -28.51 0.15
C MET A 1 -50.48 -27.01 -0.10
N THR A 2 -49.68 -26.21 0.62
CA THR A 2 -49.55 -24.75 0.40
C THR A 2 -48.14 -24.38 0.87
N PRO A 3 -47.24 -23.84 0.04
CA PRO A 3 -45.94 -23.37 0.52
C PRO A 3 -46.09 -22.01 1.24
N PRO A 4 -45.43 -21.79 2.39
CA PRO A 4 -45.37 -20.47 2.99
C PRO A 4 -44.37 -19.56 2.26
N ALA A 5 -44.66 -18.26 2.39
CA ALA A 5 -44.19 -17.16 1.58
C ALA A 5 -42.66 -16.96 1.51
N SER A 6 -42.23 -16.47 0.34
CA SER A 6 -40.89 -15.97 0.03
C SER A 6 -40.51 -14.79 0.95
N PRO A 7 -39.32 -14.76 1.58
CA PRO A 7 -38.88 -13.60 2.34
C PRO A 7 -38.49 -12.46 1.38
N ALA A 8 -39.02 -11.27 1.65
CA ALA A 8 -38.70 -10.04 0.91
C ALA A 8 -37.20 -9.72 0.96
N PRO A 9 -36.62 -9.13 -0.10
CA PRO A 9 -35.23 -8.70 -0.09
C PRO A 9 -35.04 -7.59 0.95
N VAL A 10 -34.20 -7.86 1.95
CA VAL A 10 -33.72 -6.88 2.91
C VAL A 10 -32.94 -5.82 2.12
N THR A 11 -33.56 -4.67 1.89
CA THR A 11 -32.86 -3.50 1.38
C THR A 11 -31.97 -2.98 2.51
N LEU A 12 -30.67 -3.27 2.43
CA LEU A 12 -29.67 -2.64 3.30
C LEU A 12 -29.64 -1.13 3.00
N PRO A 13 -29.68 -0.26 4.03
CA PRO A 13 -29.66 1.17 3.83
C PRO A 13 -28.35 1.58 3.17
N GLY A 14 -28.48 2.47 2.18
CA GLY A 14 -27.42 2.90 1.28
C GLY A 14 -26.13 3.27 2.00
N SER A 15 -25.04 2.64 1.57
CA SER A 15 -23.69 3.19 1.72
C SER A 15 -23.62 4.49 0.93
N SER A 16 -23.91 5.59 1.62
CA SER A 16 -23.71 6.93 1.10
C SER A 16 -22.20 7.13 0.87
N ALA A 17 -21.82 7.16 -0.39
CA ALA A 17 -20.43 7.21 -0.89
C ALA A 17 -19.63 8.47 -0.48
N ALA A 18 -20.16 9.33 0.39
CA ALA A 18 -19.49 10.54 0.88
C ALA A 18 -18.58 10.33 2.11
N GLY A 19 -18.67 9.18 2.79
CA GLY A 19 -17.90 8.89 4.01
C GLY A 19 -16.52 8.25 3.77
N GLY A 20 -16.35 7.52 2.67
CA GLY A 20 -15.14 6.73 2.40
C GLY A 20 -13.89 7.59 2.17
N GLY A 21 -14.02 8.70 1.45
CA GLY A 21 -12.90 9.59 1.14
C GLY A 21 -12.33 10.28 2.39
N ARG A 22 -13.18 10.79 3.28
CA ARG A 22 -12.75 11.48 4.52
C ARG A 22 -12.12 10.50 5.50
N PHE A 23 -12.64 9.27 5.57
CA PHE A 23 -12.05 8.21 6.38
C PHE A 23 -10.65 7.83 5.88
N LEU A 24 -10.48 7.64 4.57
CA LEU A 24 -9.19 7.30 3.97
C LEU A 24 -8.16 8.42 4.17
N VAL A 25 -8.56 9.69 3.99
CA VAL A 25 -7.69 10.84 4.26
C VAL A 25 -7.22 10.87 5.71
N ASN A 26 -8.12 10.64 6.67
CA ASN A 26 -7.75 10.63 8.09
C ASN A 26 -6.79 9.48 8.45
N VAL A 27 -6.96 8.30 7.85
CA VAL A 27 -6.05 7.16 8.07
C VAL A 27 -4.66 7.47 7.50
N VAL A 28 -4.61 8.03 6.30
CA VAL A 28 -3.36 8.42 5.65
C VAL A 28 -2.64 9.50 6.45
N ASP A 29 -3.34 10.57 6.83
CA ASP A 29 -2.74 11.67 7.61
C ASP A 29 -2.27 11.20 8.99
N GLY A 30 -3.00 10.29 9.63
CA GLY A 30 -2.59 9.66 10.89
C GLY A 30 -1.29 8.85 10.75
N ALA A 31 -1.18 8.01 9.72
CA ALA A 31 0.02 7.22 9.46
C ALA A 31 1.23 8.10 9.08
N LEU A 32 1.00 9.17 8.31
CA LEU A 32 2.01 10.18 7.98
C LEU A 32 2.49 10.94 9.21
N THR A 33 1.59 11.31 10.12
CA THR A 33 1.95 11.98 11.38
C THR A 33 2.86 11.08 12.23
N ALA A 34 2.56 9.79 12.29
CA ALA A 34 3.41 8.83 12.99
C ALA A 34 4.82 8.72 12.37
N LEU A 35 4.95 8.79 11.04
CA LEU A 35 6.25 8.80 10.35
C LEU A 35 7.12 10.01 10.71
N LEU A 36 6.54 11.20 10.85
CA LEU A 36 7.29 12.42 11.14
C LEU A 36 7.99 12.40 12.50
N THR A 37 7.52 11.55 13.42
CA THR A 37 8.10 11.38 14.76
C THR A 37 9.18 10.30 14.83
N ARG A 38 9.49 9.63 13.71
CA ARG A 38 10.38 8.47 13.68
C ARG A 38 11.79 8.82 13.19
N PRO A 39 12.84 8.18 13.76
CA PRO A 39 14.18 8.32 13.24
C PRO A 39 14.28 7.71 11.85
N LEU A 40 15.08 8.34 10.99
CA LEU A 40 15.42 7.81 9.68
C LEU A 40 16.55 6.79 9.79
N THR A 41 16.40 5.65 9.13
CA THR A 41 17.41 4.60 9.00
C THR A 41 17.88 4.52 7.56
N THR A 42 19.16 4.24 7.35
CA THR A 42 19.70 4.11 6.00
C THR A 42 19.29 2.77 5.39
N VAL A 43 18.82 2.79 4.14
CA VAL A 43 18.43 1.60 3.38
C VAL A 43 18.95 1.68 1.95
N THR A 44 19.18 0.52 1.34
CA THR A 44 19.44 0.42 -0.09
C THR A 44 18.18 0.83 -0.85
N TYR A 45 18.30 1.85 -1.70
CA TYR A 45 17.16 2.36 -2.44
C TYR A 45 16.79 1.42 -3.60
N LEU A 46 15.54 0.98 -3.63
CA LEU A 46 15.00 0.23 -4.76
C LEU A 46 14.33 1.17 -5.76
N THR A 47 14.95 1.30 -6.94
CA THR A 47 14.43 2.13 -8.04
C THR A 47 13.04 1.68 -8.52
N ALA A 48 12.65 0.43 -8.25
CA ALA A 48 11.30 -0.06 -8.53
C ALA A 48 10.21 0.67 -7.72
N LEU A 49 10.55 1.27 -6.57
CA LEU A 49 9.67 2.10 -5.75
C LEU A 49 9.63 3.56 -6.19
N ASP A 50 10.47 3.97 -7.14
CA ASP A 50 10.45 5.34 -7.67
C ASP A 50 9.34 5.58 -8.70
N ARG A 51 8.68 4.51 -9.15
CA ARG A 51 7.65 4.64 -10.18
C ARG A 51 6.43 5.37 -9.64
N ASP A 52 5.82 6.21 -10.47
CA ASP A 52 4.57 6.91 -10.10
C ASP A 52 3.37 5.96 -9.96
N ASP A 53 3.44 4.76 -10.55
CA ASP A 53 2.43 3.71 -10.43
C ASP A 53 2.78 2.64 -9.36
N ALA A 54 3.84 2.87 -8.56
CA ALA A 54 4.28 1.89 -7.57
C ALA A 54 3.16 1.55 -6.56
N GLY A 55 2.37 2.54 -6.11
CA GLY A 55 1.26 2.34 -5.17
C GLY A 55 0.20 1.37 -5.70
N ASP A 56 -0.26 1.54 -6.94
CA ASP A 56 -1.26 0.66 -7.56
C ASP A 56 -0.72 -0.75 -7.78
N ARG A 57 0.53 -0.85 -8.23
CA ARG A 57 1.20 -2.14 -8.44
C ARG A 57 1.41 -2.89 -7.13
N LEU A 58 1.87 -2.21 -6.09
CA LEU A 58 2.05 -2.78 -4.76
C LEU A 58 0.70 -3.16 -4.14
N SER A 59 -0.33 -2.35 -4.37
CA SER A 59 -1.70 -2.70 -3.96
C SER A 59 -2.18 -3.99 -4.59
N THR A 60 -1.92 -4.16 -5.88
CA THR A 60 -2.25 -5.37 -6.63
C THR A 60 -1.43 -6.57 -6.17
N ALA A 61 -0.12 -6.39 -5.97
CA ALA A 61 0.81 -7.45 -5.55
C ALA A 61 0.48 -7.98 -4.15
N LEU A 62 0.18 -7.07 -3.22
CA LEU A 62 -0.07 -7.40 -1.83
C LEU A 62 -1.54 -7.75 -1.56
N GLY A 63 -2.45 -7.44 -2.50
CA GLY A 63 -3.88 -7.66 -2.36
C GLY A 63 -4.53 -6.77 -1.31
N ARG A 64 -3.98 -5.57 -1.08
CA ARG A 64 -4.46 -4.60 -0.07
C ARG A 64 -4.22 -3.16 -0.54
N PRO A 65 -5.04 -2.19 -0.09
CA PRO A 65 -4.92 -0.79 -0.52
C PRO A 65 -3.64 -0.13 0.01
N ILE A 66 -2.68 0.10 -0.88
CA ILE A 66 -1.46 0.87 -0.67
C ILE A 66 -1.59 2.22 -1.37
N VAL A 67 -1.61 3.30 -0.59
CA VAL A 67 -1.61 4.66 -1.12
C VAL A 67 -0.18 5.14 -1.24
N GLN A 68 0.21 5.55 -2.44
CA GLN A 68 1.49 6.22 -2.68
C GLN A 68 1.31 7.73 -2.67
N ARG A 69 2.24 8.43 -2.01
CA ARG A 69 2.49 9.86 -2.20
C ARG A 69 3.93 10.03 -2.64
N SER A 70 4.12 10.71 -3.76
CA SER A 70 5.43 10.96 -4.34
C SER A 70 5.75 12.45 -4.40
N SER A 71 7.03 12.75 -4.24
CA SER A 71 7.64 14.06 -4.39
C SER A 71 9.02 13.86 -5.01
N ASP A 72 9.64 14.93 -5.51
CA ASP A 72 10.96 14.89 -6.17
C ASP A 72 12.09 14.34 -5.27
N ARG A 73 11.87 14.34 -3.95
CA ARG A 73 12.88 13.94 -2.95
C ARG A 73 12.45 12.80 -2.04
N GLU A 74 11.18 12.39 -2.09
CA GLU A 74 10.67 11.36 -1.21
C GLU A 74 9.50 10.59 -1.81
N ARG A 75 9.41 9.32 -1.43
CA ARG A 75 8.31 8.41 -1.76
C ARG A 75 7.73 7.90 -0.45
N ILE A 76 6.43 8.02 -0.30
CA ILE A 76 5.72 7.57 0.91
C ILE A 76 4.66 6.55 0.49
N PHE A 77 4.66 5.42 1.16
CA PHE A 77 3.69 4.35 0.97
C PHE A 77 2.90 4.16 2.25
N VAL A 78 1.58 4.12 2.15
CA VAL A 78 0.68 3.93 3.29
C VAL A 78 -0.17 2.71 3.05
N ASP A 79 -0.03 1.69 3.89
CA ASP A 79 -0.95 0.57 3.96
C ASP A 79 -2.17 1.00 4.78
N VAL A 80 -3.29 1.21 4.10
CA VAL A 80 -4.55 1.65 4.74
C VAL A 80 -5.12 0.56 5.65
N THR A 81 -4.82 -0.70 5.38
CA THR A 81 -5.31 -1.87 6.14
C THR A 81 -4.66 -1.92 7.52
N THR A 82 -3.34 -1.77 7.56
CA THR A 82 -2.55 -1.83 8.80
C THR A 82 -2.36 -0.46 9.44
N ARG A 83 -2.73 0.62 8.73
CA ARG A 83 -2.47 2.01 9.10
C ARG A 83 -0.99 2.30 9.30
N SER A 84 -0.15 1.52 8.63
CA SER A 84 1.30 1.65 8.64
C SER A 84 1.74 2.45 7.44
N ALA A 85 2.81 3.21 7.60
CA ALA A 85 3.40 3.94 6.50
C ALA A 85 4.92 3.80 6.48
N VAL A 86 5.48 3.87 5.28
CA VAL A 86 6.91 3.90 5.00
C VAL A 86 7.22 5.17 4.23
N ARG A 87 8.13 5.98 4.75
CA ARG A 87 8.70 7.14 4.07
C ARG A 87 10.10 6.81 3.63
N ILE A 88 10.39 7.00 2.35
CA ILE A 88 11.69 6.80 1.73
C ILE A 88 12.14 8.15 1.19
N VAL A 89 13.22 8.70 1.74
CA VAL A 89 13.82 9.96 1.31
C VAL A 89 15.07 9.63 0.52
N MET A 90 15.13 10.10 -0.72
CA MET A 90 16.33 9.96 -1.55
C MET A 90 17.40 10.89 -0.99
N ALA A 91 18.56 10.36 -0.62
CA ALA A 91 19.68 11.16 -0.12
C ALA A 91 20.63 11.46 -1.30
N PRO A 92 20.51 12.64 -1.97
CA PRO A 92 21.38 12.96 -3.09
C PRO A 92 22.83 13.01 -2.61
N GLY A 93 23.69 12.20 -3.24
CA GLY A 93 25.12 12.11 -2.91
C GLY A 93 25.48 11.04 -1.86
N LEU A 94 24.51 10.37 -1.24
CA LEU A 94 24.78 9.21 -0.41
C LEU A 94 24.77 7.96 -1.28
N ARG A 95 25.93 7.32 -1.42
CA ARG A 95 26.10 6.04 -2.11
C ARG A 95 26.75 5.05 -1.16
N ASP A 96 26.45 3.77 -1.32
CA ASP A 96 27.20 2.72 -0.64
C ASP A 96 28.57 2.53 -1.31
N ASP A 97 29.41 1.66 -0.74
CA ASP A 97 30.73 1.33 -1.27
C ASP A 97 30.68 0.73 -2.69
N GLU A 98 29.52 0.25 -3.12
CA GLU A 98 29.25 -0.31 -4.45
C GLU A 98 28.73 0.76 -5.45
N GLY A 99 28.55 2.00 -5.00
CA GLY A 99 28.09 3.12 -5.81
C GLY A 99 26.57 3.19 -6.00
N THR A 100 25.81 2.36 -5.27
CA THR A 100 24.34 2.33 -5.29
C THR A 100 23.80 3.52 -4.48
N PRO A 101 22.81 4.26 -5.00
CA PRO A 101 22.18 5.33 -4.24
C PRO A 101 21.55 4.79 -2.95
N GLN A 102 21.91 5.41 -1.82
CA GLN A 102 21.27 5.13 -0.55
C GLN A 102 20.05 6.04 -0.35
N ALA A 103 19.05 5.50 0.33
CA ALA A 103 17.89 6.26 0.78
C ALA A 103 17.77 6.18 2.30
N LEU A 104 17.09 7.17 2.87
CA LEU A 104 16.73 7.20 4.28
C LEU A 104 15.28 6.77 4.41
N MET A 105 15.02 5.78 5.22
CA MET A 105 13.69 5.23 5.47
C MET A 105 13.22 5.58 6.88
N ALA A 106 11.95 5.94 7.02
CA ALA A 106 11.24 5.87 8.29
C ALA A 106 10.04 4.95 8.12
N GLU A 107 9.72 4.17 9.15
CA GLU A 107 8.52 3.35 9.19
C GLU A 107 7.70 3.71 10.42
N SER A 108 6.39 3.80 10.25
CA SER A 108 5.48 4.22 11.32
C SER A 108 5.22 3.14 12.37
N ILE A 109 5.91 1.99 12.34
CA ILE A 109 5.54 0.74 13.04
C ILE A 109 4.97 1.02 14.44
N THR A 110 3.70 0.67 14.64
CA THR A 110 3.17 0.42 15.98
C THR A 110 3.91 -0.80 16.54
N PRO A 111 4.59 -0.72 17.69
CA PRO A 111 5.29 -1.88 18.26
C PRO A 111 4.33 -3.08 18.36
N GLY A 112 4.64 -4.17 17.64
CA GLY A 112 3.78 -5.37 17.53
C GLY A 112 3.03 -5.54 16.20
N THR A 113 3.22 -4.67 15.22
CA THR A 113 2.70 -4.88 13.84
C THR A 113 3.79 -5.51 12.98
N GLU A 114 3.36 -6.35 12.01
CA GLU A 114 4.21 -7.24 11.21
C GLU A 114 5.56 -6.61 10.83
N PRO A 115 6.68 -7.31 11.11
CA PRO A 115 7.99 -6.79 10.81
C PRO A 115 8.09 -6.63 9.28
N ASP A 116 8.64 -5.50 8.85
CA ASP A 116 9.13 -5.25 7.50
C ASP A 116 8.06 -4.89 6.43
N LEU A 117 7.23 -3.85 6.68
CA LEU A 117 6.39 -3.29 5.61
C LEU A 117 7.27 -2.85 4.42
N TYR A 118 8.41 -2.22 4.68
CA TYR A 118 9.37 -1.90 3.62
C TYR A 118 9.86 -3.12 2.85
N GLN A 119 10.20 -4.23 3.51
CA GLN A 119 10.67 -5.43 2.82
C GLN A 119 9.56 -6.05 1.97
N ARG A 120 8.31 -6.01 2.42
CA ARG A 120 7.17 -6.46 1.58
C ARG A 120 6.98 -5.59 0.36
N LEU A 121 7.13 -4.27 0.50
CA LEU A 121 7.06 -3.36 -0.64
C LEU A 121 8.23 -3.61 -1.61
N ALA A 122 9.43 -3.84 -1.08
CA ALA A 122 10.62 -4.20 -1.84
C ALA A 122 10.43 -5.51 -2.62
N ASP A 123 10.03 -6.58 -1.93
CA ASP A 123 9.79 -7.90 -2.52
C ASP A 123 8.68 -7.83 -3.57
N ALA A 124 7.58 -7.14 -3.28
CA ALA A 124 6.48 -6.94 -4.22
C ALA A 124 6.86 -6.09 -5.43
N ALA A 125 7.79 -5.14 -5.29
CA ALA A 125 8.28 -4.31 -6.39
C ALA A 125 9.21 -5.09 -7.34
N VAL A 126 9.95 -6.06 -6.80
CA VAL A 126 10.86 -6.95 -7.57
C VAL A 126 10.11 -8.14 -8.15
N THR A 127 9.07 -8.63 -7.47
CA THR A 127 8.26 -9.76 -7.94
C THR A 127 7.48 -9.32 -9.18
N PRO A 128 7.64 -10.00 -10.33
CA PRO A 128 6.75 -9.77 -11.45
C PRO A 128 5.33 -10.12 -11.01
N LEU A 129 4.45 -9.12 -10.99
CA LEU A 129 3.03 -9.31 -10.76
C LEU A 129 2.57 -10.50 -11.61
N PRO A 130 1.86 -11.50 -11.06
CA PRO A 130 1.22 -12.49 -11.89
C PRO A 130 0.29 -11.71 -12.80
N VAL A 131 0.66 -11.65 -14.09
CA VAL A 131 -0.22 -11.16 -15.15
C VAL A 131 -1.52 -11.89 -14.91
N SER A 132 -2.57 -11.16 -14.57
CA SER A 132 -3.90 -11.72 -14.41
C SER A 132 -4.28 -12.33 -15.74
N HIS A 133 -3.94 -13.60 -15.95
CA HIS A 133 -4.74 -14.48 -16.77
C HIS A 133 -6.07 -14.56 -16.03
N ARG A 134 -6.99 -13.66 -16.38
CA ARG A 134 -8.41 -13.89 -16.15
C ARG A 134 -8.67 -15.32 -16.61
N PRO A 135 -9.05 -16.27 -15.74
CA PRO A 135 -9.71 -17.44 -16.23
C PRO A 135 -11.03 -16.90 -16.80
N CYS A 136 -11.17 -16.87 -18.13
CA CYS A 136 -12.48 -16.78 -18.73
C CYS A 136 -13.25 -18.02 -18.24
N PRO A 137 -14.31 -17.89 -17.40
CA PRO A 137 -15.18 -19.01 -17.11
C PRO A 137 -16.14 -19.12 -18.30
N GLY A 138 -15.69 -19.77 -19.37
CA GLY A 138 -16.44 -19.75 -20.63
C GLY A 138 -15.85 -20.65 -21.70
N ALA A 139 -15.51 -21.89 -21.35
CA ALA A 139 -15.32 -22.95 -22.34
C ALA A 139 -15.64 -24.30 -21.70
N ALA A 140 -16.89 -24.44 -21.23
CA ALA A 140 -17.53 -25.74 -21.16
C ALA A 140 -18.33 -25.89 -22.46
N MET A 141 -17.79 -26.68 -23.39
CA MET A 141 -18.57 -27.39 -24.40
C MET A 141 -18.20 -28.86 -24.31
#